data_AF-A0A1A8L7P7-F1
#
_entry.id   AF-A0A1A8L7P7-F1
#
_cell.length_a   1.000
_cell.length_b   1.000
_cell.length_c   1.000
_cell.angle_alpha   90.00
_cell.angle_beta   90.00
_cell.angle_gamma   90.00
#
_symmetry.space_group_name_H-M   'P 1'
#
loop_
_entity.id
_entity.type
_entity.pdbx_description
1 polymer ?
#
loop_
_entity_poly.entity_id
_entity_poly.type
_entity_poly.pdbx_seq_one_letter_code
_entity_poly.pdbx_strand_id
1 'polypeptide(L)'
;LTVERMESPIDSADDLAKQTKILYGVVEDGATMTFFKKTKISTYDKMWEFMNSRRQSVMVKSVEEGIERVLTSDYAFLMESTTIEFVTQRNCNLTQIGGLIDSKAYGVGTPMGSPYRDKITIAILQLQEEGKLHMMKEKWWRGNGCPEEESKEASALGVQNIGGIFIVLAAGLVLSVFVAVGEVLYKSKQNAELEKRSFCSAMMDELRVSLKCQRRLKQKPQPPAIVKTEEVINMHTFNDRRLPGKETMA
;
A
#
# COMPACT_ATOMS: atom_id res chain seq x y z
N LEU A 1 10.55 4.72 -4.69
CA LEU A 1 10.43 4.48 -3.23
C LEU A 1 9.06 4.93 -2.75
N THR A 2 7.99 4.27 -3.15
CA THR A 2 6.66 4.45 -2.57
C THR A 2 5.94 3.12 -2.71
N VAL A 3 6.17 2.22 -1.75
CA VAL A 3 5.24 1.11 -1.53
C VAL A 3 4.04 1.75 -0.86
N GLU A 4 2.88 1.74 -1.52
CA GLU A 4 1.62 2.04 -0.82
C GLU A 4 1.47 0.98 0.27
N ARG A 5 1.73 1.37 1.52
CA ARG A 5 1.41 0.53 2.66
C ARG A 5 -0.08 0.66 2.85
N MET A 6 -0.80 -0.45 2.75
CA MET A 6 -2.16 -0.52 3.29
C MET A 6 -2.05 -0.19 4.79
N GLU A 7 -2.55 0.98 5.20
CA GLU A 7 -2.66 1.32 6.61
C GLU A 7 -3.82 0.51 7.19
N SER A 8 -3.49 -0.41 8.10
CA SER A 8 -4.51 -1.15 8.84
C SER A 8 -5.12 -0.22 9.90
N PRO A 9 -6.47 -0.17 10.05
CA PRO A 9 -7.10 0.62 11.10
C PRO A 9 -6.82 0.09 12.51
N ILE A 10 -6.34 -1.16 12.63
CA ILE A 10 -5.98 -1.82 13.88
C ILE A 10 -4.73 -2.71 13.67
N ASP A 11 -3.79 -2.69 14.61
CA ASP A 11 -2.59 -3.54 14.56
C ASP A 11 -2.55 -4.57 15.70
N SER A 12 -3.35 -4.35 16.74
CA SER A 12 -3.32 -5.17 17.96
C SER A 12 -4.69 -5.32 18.63
N ALA A 13 -4.80 -6.31 19.51
CA ALA A 13 -5.97 -6.46 20.38
C ALA A 13 -6.15 -5.26 21.33
N ASP A 14 -5.06 -4.58 21.73
CA ASP A 14 -5.14 -3.37 22.54
C ASP A 14 -5.81 -2.22 21.79
N ASP A 15 -5.58 -2.11 20.48
CA ASP A 15 -6.22 -1.07 19.66
C ASP A 15 -7.70 -1.36 19.46
N LEU A 16 -8.06 -2.63 19.26
CA LEU A 16 -9.46 -3.07 19.28
C LEU A 16 -10.16 -2.71 20.59
N ALA A 17 -9.48 -2.85 21.73
CA ALA A 17 -10.03 -2.54 23.05
C ALA A 17 -10.21 -1.03 23.32
N LYS A 18 -9.45 -0.16 22.65
CA LYS A 18 -9.53 1.31 22.81
C LYS A 18 -10.64 1.94 21.99
N GLN A 19 -11.17 1.24 20.99
CA GLN A 19 -12.14 1.75 20.03
C GLN A 19 -13.47 0.97 20.09
N THR A 20 -14.52 1.53 19.48
CA THR A 20 -15.86 0.91 19.44
C THR A 20 -16.49 0.89 18.05
N LYS A 21 -15.75 1.35 17.02
CA LYS A 21 -16.18 1.40 15.63
C LYS A 21 -16.23 0.01 15.01
N ILE A 22 -15.15 -0.76 15.13
CA ILE A 22 -15.05 -2.15 14.71
C ILE A 22 -15.58 -3.01 15.85
N LEU A 23 -16.68 -3.72 15.58
CA LEU A 23 -17.24 -4.67 16.52
C LEU A 23 -16.35 -5.92 16.56
N TYR A 24 -16.28 -6.58 17.70
CA TYR A 24 -15.55 -7.84 17.82
C TYR A 24 -16.25 -8.81 18.75
N GLY A 25 -16.04 -10.10 18.51
CA GLY A 25 -16.70 -11.16 19.25
C GLY A 25 -16.06 -12.53 19.08
N VAL A 26 -16.67 -13.50 19.73
CA VAL A 26 -16.21 -14.90 19.84
C VAL A 26 -17.39 -15.84 19.63
N VAL A 27 -17.11 -17.14 19.47
CA VAL A 27 -18.15 -18.18 19.47
C VAL A 27 -18.78 -18.30 20.87
N GLU A 28 -20.11 -18.32 20.92
CA GLU A 28 -20.87 -18.54 22.15
C GLU A 28 -20.51 -19.88 22.78
N ASP A 29 -20.39 -19.87 24.12
CA ASP A 29 -20.07 -21.05 24.93
C ASP A 29 -18.76 -21.77 24.55
N GLY A 30 -17.89 -21.10 23.78
CA GLY A 30 -16.58 -21.60 23.37
C GLY A 30 -15.47 -21.39 24.39
N ALA A 31 -14.31 -22.01 24.12
CA ALA A 31 -13.10 -21.88 24.94
C ALA A 31 -12.55 -20.44 24.96
N THR A 32 -12.63 -19.73 23.83
CA THR A 32 -12.21 -18.32 23.71
C THR A 32 -13.10 -17.40 24.54
N MET A 33 -14.42 -17.61 24.52
CA MET A 33 -15.35 -16.88 25.41
C MET A 33 -15.03 -17.12 26.89
N THR A 34 -14.74 -18.38 27.24
CA THR A 34 -14.36 -18.75 28.61
C THR A 34 -13.05 -18.07 29.04
N PHE A 35 -12.09 -17.89 28.13
CA PHE A 35 -10.86 -17.14 28.40
C PHE A 35 -11.17 -15.68 28.76
N PHE A 36 -11.94 -14.98 27.93
CA PHE A 36 -12.32 -13.59 28.18
C PHE A 36 -13.12 -13.42 29.47
N LYS A 37 -14.01 -14.37 29.81
CA LYS A 37 -14.78 -14.35 31.05
C LYS A 37 -13.93 -14.53 32.33
N LYS A 38 -12.77 -15.18 32.23
CA LYS A 38 -11.92 -15.54 33.39
C LYS A 38 -10.60 -14.77 33.45
N THR A 39 -10.28 -14.00 32.42
CA THR A 39 -9.02 -13.26 32.34
C THR A 39 -8.89 -12.26 33.48
N LYS A 40 -7.64 -11.97 33.87
CA LYS A 40 -7.31 -10.90 34.84
C LYS A 40 -6.52 -9.77 34.19
N ILE A 41 -6.31 -9.85 32.87
CA ILE A 41 -5.57 -8.85 32.10
C ILE A 41 -6.54 -7.72 31.77
N SER A 42 -6.20 -6.50 32.15
CA SER A 42 -7.09 -5.33 32.07
C SER A 42 -7.61 -5.04 30.66
N THR A 43 -6.79 -5.20 29.62
CA THR A 43 -7.23 -5.06 28.22
C THR A 43 -8.34 -6.06 27.89
N TYR A 44 -8.11 -7.34 28.17
CA TYR A 44 -9.05 -8.41 27.79
C TYR A 44 -10.31 -8.41 28.67
N ASP A 45 -10.19 -7.96 29.91
CA ASP A 45 -11.34 -7.76 30.81
C ASP A 45 -12.28 -6.66 30.26
N LYS A 46 -11.73 -5.53 29.82
CA LYS A 46 -12.52 -4.48 29.12
C LYS A 46 -13.16 -4.99 27.83
N MET A 47 -12.43 -5.80 27.05
CA MET A 47 -12.98 -6.45 25.86
C MET A 47 -14.13 -7.38 26.20
N TRP A 48 -14.03 -8.11 27.32
CA TRP A 48 -15.11 -8.96 27.82
C TRP A 48 -16.33 -8.14 28.24
N GLU A 49 -16.16 -7.04 28.97
CA GLU A 49 -17.26 -6.15 29.34
C GLU A 49 -18.01 -5.63 28.10
N PHE A 50 -17.28 -5.16 27.09
CA PHE A 50 -17.83 -4.74 25.81
C PHE A 50 -18.64 -5.87 25.15
N MET A 51 -18.03 -7.05 25.03
CA MET A 51 -18.64 -8.22 24.41
C MET A 51 -19.88 -8.70 25.16
N ASN A 52 -19.83 -8.74 26.48
CA ASN A 52 -20.92 -9.19 27.34
C ASN A 52 -22.10 -8.21 27.34
N SER A 53 -21.82 -6.90 27.31
CA SER A 53 -22.87 -5.87 27.21
C SER A 53 -23.66 -5.92 25.88
N ARG A 54 -23.04 -6.47 24.82
CA ARG A 54 -23.59 -6.55 23.46
C ARG A 54 -23.75 -7.99 22.98
N ARG A 55 -23.93 -8.94 23.90
CA ARG A 55 -23.85 -10.38 23.62
C ARG A 55 -24.64 -10.82 22.38
N GLN A 56 -25.89 -10.39 22.27
CA GLN A 56 -26.77 -10.74 21.14
C GLN A 56 -26.31 -10.17 19.80
N SER A 57 -25.56 -9.08 19.82
CA SER A 57 -25.08 -8.39 18.63
C SER A 57 -23.72 -8.90 18.18
N VAL A 58 -22.78 -9.15 19.09
CA VAL A 58 -21.39 -9.42 18.70
C VAL A 58 -20.99 -10.88 18.75
N MET A 59 -21.68 -11.73 19.52
CA MET A 59 -21.37 -13.15 19.55
C MET A 59 -21.89 -13.88 18.32
N VAL A 60 -21.24 -14.99 17.98
CA VAL A 60 -21.63 -15.88 16.87
C VAL A 60 -21.83 -17.30 17.39
N LYS A 61 -22.64 -18.10 16.70
CA LYS A 61 -22.95 -19.47 17.14
C LYS A 61 -21.94 -20.50 16.64
N SER A 62 -21.28 -20.19 15.52
CA SER A 62 -20.32 -21.09 14.87
C SER A 62 -19.12 -20.32 14.31
N VAL A 63 -18.06 -21.07 13.98
CA VAL A 63 -16.86 -20.49 13.36
C VAL A 63 -17.19 -20.00 11.95
N GLU A 64 -17.99 -20.76 11.21
CA GLU A 64 -18.41 -20.46 9.84
C GLU A 64 -19.20 -19.14 9.78
N GLU A 65 -20.16 -18.96 10.69
CA GLU A 65 -20.92 -17.70 10.83
C GLU A 65 -19.99 -16.52 11.15
N GLY A 66 -19.02 -16.73 12.03
CA GLY A 66 -18.03 -15.71 12.35
C GLY A 66 -17.17 -15.32 11.15
N ILE A 67 -16.73 -16.29 10.34
CA ILE A 67 -15.96 -16.04 9.12
C ILE A 67 -16.79 -15.26 8.10
N GLU A 68 -18.03 -15.69 7.83
CA GLU A 68 -18.93 -15.01 6.90
C GLU A 68 -19.21 -13.56 7.34
N ARG A 69 -19.36 -13.35 8.64
CA ARG A 69 -19.59 -12.02 9.20
C ARG A 69 -18.40 -11.08 9.03
N VAL A 70 -17.16 -11.56 9.19
CA VAL A 70 -15.94 -10.78 8.92
C VAL A 70 -15.87 -10.38 7.44
N LEU A 71 -16.26 -11.28 6.54
CA LEU A 71 -16.24 -11.00 5.10
C LEU A 71 -17.30 -9.98 4.64
N THR A 72 -18.39 -9.84 5.39
CA THR A 72 -19.56 -9.04 4.99
C THR A 72 -19.69 -7.72 5.74
N SER A 73 -18.97 -7.53 6.86
CA SER A 73 -19.13 -6.37 7.74
C SER A 73 -17.83 -5.95 8.43
N ASP A 74 -17.79 -4.74 8.98
CA ASP A 74 -16.68 -4.22 9.79
C ASP A 74 -16.64 -4.90 11.17
N TYR A 75 -16.27 -6.18 11.19
CA TYR A 75 -16.27 -7.05 12.36
C TYR A 75 -14.94 -7.80 12.47
N ALA A 76 -14.38 -7.86 13.68
CA ALA A 76 -13.19 -8.65 13.99
C ALA A 76 -13.58 -9.90 14.79
N PHE A 77 -13.24 -11.08 14.26
CA PHE A 77 -13.59 -12.34 14.90
C PHE A 77 -12.38 -12.95 15.61
N LEU A 78 -12.54 -13.18 16.91
CA LEU A 78 -11.51 -13.74 17.78
C LEU A 78 -11.69 -15.25 17.86
N MET A 79 -10.75 -16.00 17.27
CA MET A 79 -10.76 -17.46 17.26
C MET A 79 -9.35 -18.03 17.47
N GLU A 80 -9.23 -19.35 17.46
CA GLU A 80 -7.95 -20.03 17.63
C GLU A 80 -7.01 -19.83 16.44
N SER A 81 -5.73 -19.60 16.71
CA SER A 81 -4.69 -19.34 15.71
C SER A 81 -4.55 -20.42 14.65
N THR A 82 -4.71 -21.69 15.02
CA THR A 82 -4.69 -22.83 14.09
C THR A 82 -5.77 -22.73 13.01
N THR A 83 -6.96 -22.28 13.42
CA THR A 83 -8.10 -22.07 12.52
C THR A 83 -7.92 -20.81 11.68
N ILE A 84 -7.41 -19.73 12.28
CA ILE A 84 -7.07 -18.50 11.54
C ILE A 84 -6.07 -18.81 10.42
N GLU A 85 -4.96 -19.48 10.73
CA GLU A 85 -3.94 -19.87 9.77
C GLU A 85 -4.51 -20.75 8.65
N PHE A 86 -5.40 -21.69 8.98
CA PHE A 86 -6.03 -22.57 8.00
C PHE A 86 -6.91 -21.81 7.00
N VAL A 87 -7.71 -20.87 7.51
CA VAL A 87 -8.73 -20.15 6.74
C VAL A 87 -8.10 -19.02 5.91
N THR A 88 -7.14 -18.27 6.46
CA THR A 88 -6.48 -17.17 5.74
C THR A 88 -5.62 -17.67 4.57
N GLN A 89 -5.02 -18.85 4.68
CA GLN A 89 -4.32 -19.49 3.55
C GLN A 89 -5.24 -19.90 2.39
N ARG A 90 -6.56 -20.00 2.64
CA ARG A 90 -7.56 -20.41 1.65
C ARG A 90 -8.41 -19.25 1.14
N ASN A 91 -8.50 -18.17 1.91
CA ASN A 91 -9.31 -17.01 1.58
C ASN A 91 -8.51 -15.72 1.83
N CYS A 92 -8.02 -15.15 0.74
CA CYS A 92 -7.13 -13.99 0.75
C CYS A 92 -7.83 -12.68 1.13
N ASN A 93 -9.16 -12.68 1.26
CA ASN A 93 -9.90 -11.54 1.78
C ASN A 93 -9.83 -11.46 3.31
N LEU A 94 -9.31 -12.48 3.97
CA LEU A 94 -9.13 -12.53 5.42
C LEU A 94 -7.67 -12.31 5.76
N THR A 95 -7.43 -11.54 6.82
CA THR A 95 -6.07 -11.25 7.31
C THR A 95 -6.04 -11.44 8.82
N GLN A 96 -5.00 -12.09 9.31
CA GLN A 96 -4.71 -12.15 10.74
C GLN A 96 -4.10 -10.81 11.18
N ILE A 97 -4.69 -10.18 12.19
CA ILE A 97 -4.17 -8.96 12.79
C ILE A 97 -3.60 -9.29 14.18
N GLY A 98 -2.42 -8.76 14.47
CA GLY A 98 -1.75 -8.93 15.76
C GLY A 98 -1.22 -10.35 16.02
N GLY A 99 -0.72 -10.54 17.25
CA GLY A 99 -0.18 -11.80 17.74
C GLY A 99 -1.18 -12.66 18.50
N LEU A 100 -0.68 -13.72 19.12
CA LEU A 100 -1.47 -14.59 20.00
C LEU A 100 -1.83 -13.85 21.30
N ILE A 101 -3.09 -13.96 21.72
CA ILE A 101 -3.58 -13.39 23.00
C ILE A 101 -3.45 -14.38 24.17
N ASP A 102 -3.38 -15.67 23.86
CA ASP A 102 -3.14 -16.75 24.81
C ASP A 102 -2.26 -17.85 24.18
N SER A 103 -1.70 -18.71 25.03
CA SER A 103 -0.90 -19.86 24.62
C SER A 103 -1.63 -21.13 25.04
N LYS A 104 -2.36 -21.73 24.09
CA LYS A 104 -3.05 -23.01 24.26
C LYS A 104 -2.54 -24.03 23.26
N ALA A 105 -2.70 -25.30 23.59
CA ALA A 105 -2.30 -26.42 22.76
C ALA A 105 -3.37 -27.52 22.80
N TYR A 106 -3.49 -28.25 21.69
CA TYR A 106 -4.30 -29.46 21.63
C TYR A 106 -3.56 -30.64 22.27
N GLY A 107 -4.34 -31.57 22.84
CA GLY A 107 -3.83 -32.80 23.42
C GLY A 107 -4.79 -33.96 23.20
N VAL A 108 -4.25 -35.18 23.24
CA VAL A 108 -5.05 -36.40 23.13
C VAL A 108 -5.57 -36.79 24.52
N GLY A 109 -6.88 -36.70 24.72
CA GLY A 109 -7.54 -37.10 25.96
C GLY A 109 -7.71 -38.62 26.06
N THR A 110 -7.42 -39.19 27.22
CA THR A 110 -7.75 -40.59 27.54
C THR A 110 -8.54 -40.65 28.85
N PRO A 111 -9.39 -41.67 29.08
CA PRO A 111 -10.07 -41.85 30.36
C PRO A 111 -9.08 -41.91 31.52
N MET A 112 -9.51 -41.45 32.70
CA MET A 112 -8.70 -41.52 33.92
C MET A 112 -8.30 -42.98 34.20
N GLY A 113 -7.00 -43.20 34.44
CA GLY A 113 -6.45 -44.54 34.68
C GLY A 113 -6.21 -45.39 33.42
N SER A 114 -6.37 -44.82 32.21
CA SER A 114 -6.12 -45.57 30.97
C SER A 114 -4.66 -46.07 30.87
N PRO A 115 -4.43 -47.36 30.58
CA PRO A 115 -3.09 -47.91 30.40
C PRO A 115 -2.40 -47.41 29.10
N TYR A 116 -3.15 -46.72 28.24
CA TYR A 116 -2.64 -46.17 26.98
C TYR A 116 -2.08 -44.76 27.11
N ARG A 117 -2.34 -44.05 28.20
CA ARG A 117 -1.93 -42.65 28.37
C ARG A 117 -0.44 -42.48 28.10
N ASP A 118 0.39 -43.25 28.80
CA ASP A 118 1.85 -43.11 28.73
C ASP A 118 2.39 -43.57 27.37
N LYS A 119 1.79 -44.62 26.78
CA LYS A 119 2.15 -45.11 25.44
C LYS A 119 1.86 -44.06 24.36
N ILE A 120 0.70 -43.40 24.43
CA ILE A 120 0.30 -42.34 23.50
C ILE A 120 1.22 -41.12 23.68
N THR A 121 1.53 -40.73 24.91
CA THR A 121 2.45 -39.62 25.18
C THR A 121 3.83 -39.89 24.57
N ILE A 122 4.40 -41.08 24.77
CA ILE A 122 5.70 -41.45 24.18
C ILE A 122 5.64 -41.42 22.65
N ALA A 123 4.57 -41.95 22.05
CA ALA A 123 4.40 -41.93 20.60
C ALA A 123 4.31 -40.50 20.04
N ILE A 124 3.60 -39.58 20.71
CA ILE A 124 3.54 -38.17 20.31
C ILE A 124 4.91 -37.51 20.37
N LEU A 125 5.70 -37.78 21.43
CA LEU A 125 7.06 -37.26 21.56
C LEU A 125 7.97 -37.76 20.43
N GLN A 126 7.89 -39.05 20.07
CA GLN A 126 8.62 -39.60 18.93
C GLN A 126 8.22 -38.92 17.61
N LEU A 127 6.93 -38.72 17.37
CA LEU A 127 6.46 -38.00 16.17
C LEU A 127 6.93 -36.54 16.12
N GLN A 128 7.11 -35.90 17.29
CA GLN A 128 7.64 -34.54 17.40
C GLN A 128 9.15 -34.50 17.13
N GLU A 129 9.92 -35.41 17.73
CA GLU A 129 11.38 -35.53 17.54
C GLU A 129 11.74 -35.85 16.08
N GLU A 130 10.97 -36.73 15.45
CA GLU A 130 11.11 -37.07 14.02
C GLU A 130 10.60 -35.95 13.08
N GLY A 131 10.02 -34.87 13.60
CA GLY A 131 9.45 -33.78 12.80
C GLY A 131 8.20 -34.16 12.00
N LYS A 132 7.62 -35.35 12.22
CA LYS A 132 6.44 -35.84 11.50
C LYS A 132 5.21 -34.98 11.73
N LEU A 133 5.04 -34.43 12.94
CA LEU A 133 3.94 -33.51 13.22
C LEU A 133 4.02 -32.23 12.37
N HIS A 134 5.22 -31.69 12.17
CA HIS A 134 5.42 -30.52 11.32
C HIS A 134 5.15 -30.84 9.84
N MET A 135 5.66 -31.98 9.34
CA MET A 135 5.36 -32.45 7.98
C MET A 135 3.86 -32.63 7.74
N MET A 136 3.14 -33.17 8.73
CA MET A 136 1.68 -33.27 8.66
C MET A 136 1.02 -31.89 8.65
N LYS A 137 1.44 -30.96 9.53
CA LYS A 137 0.92 -29.59 9.54
C LYS A 137 1.07 -28.97 8.15
N GLU A 138 2.27 -28.95 7.59
CA GLU A 138 2.51 -28.37 6.27
C GLU A 138 1.66 -29.05 5.19
N LYS A 139 1.54 -30.38 5.22
CA LYS A 139 0.72 -31.10 4.24
C LYS A 139 -0.75 -30.69 4.28
N TRP A 140 -1.33 -30.47 5.46
CA TRP A 140 -2.76 -30.21 5.63
C TRP A 140 -3.11 -28.71 5.63
N TRP A 141 -2.21 -27.87 6.12
CA TRP A 141 -2.42 -26.43 6.18
C TRP A 141 -2.13 -25.77 4.85
N ARG A 142 -1.02 -26.13 4.17
CA ARG A 142 -0.55 -25.50 2.93
C ARG A 142 -1.67 -25.46 1.89
N GLY A 143 -2.29 -24.31 1.78
CA GLY A 143 -3.38 -24.04 0.85
C GLY A 143 -2.82 -23.44 -0.44
N ASN A 144 -3.27 -23.94 -1.59
CA ASN A 144 -3.04 -23.30 -2.89
C ASN A 144 -4.02 -22.13 -3.12
N GLY A 145 -4.60 -21.59 -2.06
CA GLY A 145 -5.78 -20.72 -2.15
C GLY A 145 -5.46 -19.27 -2.48
N CYS A 146 -4.26 -18.83 -2.12
CA CYS A 146 -3.77 -17.50 -2.44
C CYS A 146 -2.54 -17.62 -3.34
N PRO A 147 -2.48 -16.87 -4.47
CA PRO A 147 -1.24 -16.77 -5.22
C PRO A 147 -0.15 -16.30 -4.24
N GLU A 148 0.99 -16.99 -4.22
CA GLU A 148 2.18 -16.41 -3.61
C GLU A 148 2.35 -15.02 -4.23
N GLU A 149 2.59 -14.00 -3.40
CA GLU A 149 2.90 -12.68 -3.92
C GLU A 149 4.22 -12.78 -4.72
N GLU A 150 4.10 -13.17 -5.99
CA GLU A 150 5.12 -13.01 -7.00
C GLU A 150 5.47 -11.54 -6.96
N SER A 151 6.65 -11.27 -6.38
CA SER A 151 7.40 -10.03 -6.45
C SER A 151 6.55 -8.80 -6.70
N LYS A 152 6.27 -8.02 -5.66
CA LYS A 152 5.77 -6.64 -5.72
C LYS A 152 6.59 -5.85 -6.76
N GLU A 153 6.25 -5.98 -8.04
CA GLU A 153 6.66 -5.08 -9.08
C GLU A 153 6.09 -3.75 -8.63
N ALA A 154 6.99 -2.81 -8.31
CA ALA A 154 6.62 -1.52 -7.77
C ALA A 154 5.48 -0.95 -8.62
N SER A 155 4.26 -0.88 -8.06
CA SER A 155 3.10 -0.34 -8.74
C SER A 155 3.50 0.96 -9.40
N ALA A 156 3.37 1.02 -10.73
CA ALA A 156 3.74 2.20 -11.49
C ALA A 156 3.04 3.42 -10.86
N LEU A 157 3.80 4.46 -10.50
CA LEU A 157 3.26 5.64 -9.84
C LEU A 157 2.11 6.20 -10.70
N GLY A 158 0.88 6.00 -10.24
CA GLY A 158 -0.30 6.48 -10.93
C GLY A 158 -0.32 8.00 -11.01
N VAL A 159 -1.00 8.52 -12.03
CA VAL A 159 -1.18 9.97 -12.25
C VAL A 159 -1.77 10.67 -11.00
N GLN A 160 -2.49 9.96 -10.11
CA GLN A 160 -2.93 10.49 -8.81
C GLN A 160 -1.79 11.03 -7.94
N ASN A 161 -0.63 10.37 -7.90
CA ASN A 161 0.49 10.80 -7.04
C ASN A 161 1.30 11.96 -7.65
N ILE A 162 1.24 12.13 -8.97
CA ILE A 162 1.93 13.20 -9.72
C ILE A 162 0.99 14.39 -10.00
N GLY A 163 -0.33 14.21 -9.83
CA GLY A 163 -1.37 15.20 -10.09
C GLY A 163 -1.17 16.52 -9.33
N GLY A 164 -0.59 16.47 -8.13
CA GLY A 164 -0.25 17.67 -7.36
C GLY A 164 0.69 18.62 -8.10
N ILE A 165 1.66 18.09 -8.86
CA ILE A 165 2.61 18.90 -9.62
C ILE A 165 1.89 19.62 -10.77
N PHE A 166 0.99 18.93 -11.49
CA PHE A 166 0.22 19.53 -12.57
C PHE A 166 -0.74 20.63 -12.08
N ILE A 167 -1.35 20.44 -10.90
CA ILE A 167 -2.23 21.45 -10.29
C ILE A 167 -1.44 22.71 -9.92
N VAL A 168 -0.26 22.57 -9.30
CA VAL A 168 0.61 23.71 -8.95
C VAL A 168 1.07 24.45 -10.20
N LEU A 169 1.45 23.74 -11.26
CA LEU A 169 1.84 24.35 -12.54
C LEU A 169 0.68 25.14 -13.17
N ALA A 170 -0.52 24.59 -13.20
CA ALA A 170 -1.69 25.27 -13.74
C ALA A 170 -2.06 26.52 -12.93
N ALA A 171 -2.03 26.41 -11.60
CA ALA A 171 -2.30 27.54 -10.70
C ALA A 171 -1.27 28.67 -10.88
N GLY A 172 0.03 28.33 -11.01
CA GLY A 172 1.09 29.31 -11.26
C GLY A 172 0.92 30.03 -12.60
N LEU A 173 0.50 29.32 -13.64
CA LEU A 173 0.24 29.90 -14.96
C LEU A 173 -0.92 30.89 -14.92
N VAL A 174 -2.03 30.53 -14.26
CA VAL A 174 -3.18 31.42 -14.07
C VAL A 174 -2.80 32.66 -13.25
N LEU A 175 -2.07 32.50 -12.14
CA LEU A 175 -1.65 33.62 -11.29
C LEU A 175 -0.76 34.60 -12.07
N SER A 176 0.17 34.09 -12.88
CA SER A 176 1.06 34.92 -13.70
C SER A 176 0.31 35.79 -14.71
N VAL A 177 -0.75 35.26 -15.32
CA VAL A 177 -1.61 36.01 -16.25
C VAL A 177 -2.35 37.11 -15.51
N PHE A 178 -2.88 36.85 -14.32
CA PHE A 178 -3.56 37.86 -13.52
C PHE A 178 -2.62 38.99 -13.09
N VAL A 179 -1.38 38.67 -12.68
CA VAL A 179 -0.37 39.69 -12.34
C VAL A 179 -0.03 40.53 -13.56
N ALA A 180 0.22 39.91 -14.72
CA ALA A 180 0.53 40.62 -15.96
C ALA A 180 -0.62 41.56 -16.39
N VAL A 181 -1.87 41.10 -16.32
CA VAL A 181 -3.04 41.94 -16.60
C VAL A 181 -3.16 43.08 -15.58
N GLY A 182 -2.93 42.79 -14.30
CA GLY A 182 -2.92 43.79 -13.23
C GLY A 182 -1.88 44.90 -13.45
N GLU A 183 -0.67 44.53 -13.85
CA GLU A 183 0.41 45.48 -14.18
C GLU A 183 0.08 46.34 -15.40
N VAL A 184 -0.45 45.73 -16.47
CA VAL A 184 -0.87 46.46 -17.68
C VAL A 184 -1.99 47.45 -17.36
N LEU A 185 -2.99 47.03 -16.57
CA LEU A 185 -4.07 47.91 -16.15
C LEU A 185 -3.57 49.05 -15.26
N TYR A 186 -2.68 48.77 -14.31
CA TYR A 186 -2.09 49.77 -13.43
C TYR A 186 -1.27 50.80 -14.22
N LYS A 187 -0.38 50.34 -15.11
CA LYS A 187 0.40 51.22 -15.99
C LYS A 187 -0.48 52.01 -16.95
N SER A 188 -1.52 51.40 -17.52
CA SER A 188 -2.45 52.09 -18.41
C SER A 188 -3.22 53.19 -17.68
N LYS A 189 -3.62 52.97 -16.42
CA LYS A 189 -4.29 53.99 -15.58
C LYS A 189 -3.33 55.12 -15.22
N GLN A 190 -2.10 54.80 -14.84
CA GLN A 190 -1.08 55.81 -14.53
C GLN A 190 -0.72 56.67 -15.76
N ASN A 191 -0.58 56.04 -16.94
CA ASN A 191 -0.37 56.77 -18.19
C ASN A 191 -1.61 57.58 -18.64
N ALA A 192 -2.83 57.07 -18.40
CA ALA A 192 -4.06 57.77 -18.75
C ALA A 192 -4.27 59.04 -17.90
N GLU A 193 -3.89 59.02 -16.62
CA GLU A 193 -3.88 60.22 -15.77
C GLU A 193 -2.80 61.24 -16.20
N LEU A 194 -1.68 60.77 -16.76
CA LEU A 194 -0.60 61.62 -17.26
C LEU A 194 -0.90 62.28 -18.63
N GLU A 195 -1.68 61.65 -19.52
CA GLU A 195 -1.80 62.14 -20.92
C GLU A 195 -3.21 62.59 -21.41
N LYS A 196 -4.31 62.48 -20.64
CA LYS A 196 -5.67 62.89 -21.11
C LYS A 196 -6.00 62.47 -22.57
N ARG A 197 -5.83 61.19 -22.93
CA ARG A 197 -6.31 60.62 -24.21
C ARG A 197 -6.97 59.25 -24.08
N SER A 198 -7.86 58.94 -25.04
CA SER A 198 -8.88 57.89 -24.97
C SER A 198 -8.34 56.44 -25.08
N PHE A 199 -8.97 55.57 -24.27
CA PHE A 199 -8.61 54.21 -23.87
C PHE A 199 -8.40 53.20 -25.02
N CYS A 200 -9.09 53.36 -26.15
CA CYS A 200 -9.03 52.38 -27.26
C CYS A 200 -7.78 52.49 -28.16
N SER A 201 -7.05 53.61 -28.14
CA SER A 201 -5.89 53.81 -29.03
C SER A 201 -4.63 53.11 -28.52
N ALA A 202 -4.38 53.13 -27.20
CA ALA A 202 -3.16 52.57 -26.61
C ALA A 202 -3.16 51.04 -26.59
N MET A 203 -4.32 50.42 -26.29
CA MET A 203 -4.45 48.96 -26.25
C MET A 203 -4.32 48.33 -27.64
N MET A 204 -4.83 49.00 -28.68
CA MET A 204 -4.80 48.48 -30.04
C MET A 204 -3.41 48.60 -30.68
N ASP A 205 -2.59 49.60 -30.30
CA ASP A 205 -1.21 49.72 -30.80
C ASP A 205 -0.25 48.71 -30.15
N GLU A 206 -0.35 48.40 -28.85
CA GLU A 206 0.49 47.35 -28.24
C GLU A 206 0.12 45.94 -28.73
N LEU A 207 -1.17 45.65 -28.95
CA LEU A 207 -1.61 44.39 -29.58
C LEU A 207 -1.13 44.30 -31.03
N ARG A 208 -1.10 45.41 -31.78
CA ARG A 208 -0.63 45.46 -33.18
C ARG A 208 0.89 45.31 -33.29
N VAL A 209 1.66 45.74 -32.29
CA VAL A 209 3.11 45.51 -32.21
C VAL A 209 3.40 44.04 -31.87
N SER A 210 2.67 43.45 -30.91
CA SER A 210 2.81 42.03 -30.55
C SER A 210 2.40 41.10 -31.70
N LEU A 211 1.33 41.41 -32.44
CA LEU A 211 0.89 40.67 -33.63
C LEU A 211 1.81 40.86 -34.84
N LYS A 212 2.51 42.00 -34.98
CA LYS A 212 3.51 42.21 -36.05
C LYS A 212 4.79 41.41 -35.82
N CYS A 213 5.18 41.16 -34.57
CA CYS A 213 6.34 40.29 -34.25
C CYS A 213 6.10 38.83 -34.69
N GLN A 214 4.84 38.38 -34.71
CA GLN A 214 4.45 37.05 -35.19
C GLN A 214 4.58 36.87 -36.72
N ARG A 215 4.64 37.97 -37.50
CA ARG A 215 4.80 37.89 -38.97
C ARG A 215 6.24 37.63 -39.43
N ARG A 216 7.28 37.90 -38.62
CA ARG A 216 8.67 37.59 -38.99
C ARG A 216 9.09 36.13 -38.75
N LEU A 217 8.34 35.36 -37.96
CA LEU A 217 8.63 33.94 -37.72
C LEU A 217 7.96 32.98 -38.72
N LYS A 218 7.15 33.48 -39.66
CA LYS A 218 6.62 32.70 -40.81
C LYS A 218 7.50 32.86 -42.06
N GLN A 219 8.80 32.60 -41.95
CA GLN A 219 9.59 32.12 -43.09
C GLN A 219 10.08 30.71 -42.75
N LYS A 220 9.46 29.73 -43.40
CA LYS A 220 9.76 28.30 -43.31
C LYS A 220 11.01 28.00 -44.16
N PRO A 221 12.09 27.41 -43.62
CA PRO A 221 13.09 26.74 -44.44
C PRO A 221 12.50 25.42 -44.99
N GLN A 222 12.74 25.14 -46.27
CA GLN A 222 12.41 23.86 -46.91
C GLN A 222 13.21 22.70 -46.27
N PRO A 223 12.63 21.49 -46.15
CA PRO A 223 13.35 20.32 -45.65
C PRO A 223 14.35 19.80 -46.69
N PRO A 224 15.57 19.38 -46.30
CA PRO A 224 16.48 18.71 -47.22
C PRO A 224 15.97 17.30 -47.54
N ALA A 225 15.94 16.97 -48.83
CA ALA A 225 15.61 15.66 -49.35
C ALA A 225 16.72 14.66 -49.03
N ILE A 226 16.32 13.50 -48.51
CA ILE A 226 17.16 12.33 -48.29
C ILE A 226 17.49 11.73 -49.66
N VAL A 227 18.78 11.63 -49.99
CA VAL A 227 19.27 10.79 -51.08
C VAL A 227 20.03 9.62 -50.47
N LYS A 228 19.49 8.41 -50.69
CA LYS A 228 20.10 7.09 -50.48
C LYS A 228 21.45 7.00 -51.22
N THR A 229 22.47 6.38 -50.60
CA THR A 229 23.01 5.06 -51.05
C THR A 229 24.06 4.51 -50.09
N GLU A 230 24.22 3.19 -50.20
CA GLU A 230 24.85 2.18 -49.35
C GLU A 230 26.34 2.33 -49.02
N GLU A 231 26.73 1.55 -48.01
CA GLU A 231 28.09 1.16 -47.63
C GLU A 231 28.99 0.76 -48.80
N VAL A 232 30.31 0.94 -48.64
CA VAL A 232 31.35 -0.09 -48.89
C VAL A 232 32.75 0.53 -48.62
N ILE A 233 33.45 -0.02 -47.60
CA ILE A 233 34.91 -0.36 -47.55
C ILE A 233 35.92 0.82 -47.64
N ASN A 234 36.99 1.01 -46.85
CA ASN A 234 37.86 0.13 -46.08
C ASN A 234 38.65 0.87 -44.99
N MET A 235 39.09 0.06 -44.03
CA MET A 235 40.11 0.26 -43.01
C MET A 235 41.52 0.32 -43.63
N HIS A 236 42.38 1.26 -43.22
CA HIS A 236 43.83 1.02 -42.98
C HIS A 236 44.58 2.26 -42.48
N THR A 237 45.40 2.02 -41.44
CA THR A 237 46.66 2.70 -41.08
C THR A 237 46.65 4.17 -40.66
N PHE A 238 46.81 4.40 -39.35
CA PHE A 238 48.01 5.10 -38.88
C PHE A 238 48.33 4.67 -37.43
N ASN A 239 49.33 3.81 -37.31
CA ASN A 239 49.90 3.37 -36.04
C ASN A 239 51.04 4.32 -35.64
N ASP A 240 51.30 4.37 -34.34
CA ASP A 240 52.58 4.70 -33.72
C ASP A 240 53.00 6.18 -33.55
N ARG A 241 52.97 6.66 -32.29
CA ARG A 241 54.17 7.19 -31.61
C ARG A 241 53.96 7.33 -30.10
N ARG A 242 54.80 6.60 -29.35
CA ARG A 242 55.06 6.65 -27.91
C ARG A 242 55.40 8.04 -27.37
N LEU A 243 55.09 8.27 -26.08
CA LEU A 243 56.00 8.88 -25.10
C LEU A 243 55.84 8.19 -23.72
N PRO A 244 56.94 7.92 -22.97
CA PRO A 244 56.93 7.13 -21.73
C PRO A 244 57.08 7.98 -20.46
N GLY A 245 56.74 7.38 -19.32
CA GLY A 245 57.11 7.80 -17.96
C GLY A 245 55.90 8.01 -17.05
N LYS A 246 55.89 7.60 -15.77
CA LYS A 246 56.89 6.93 -14.94
C LYS A 246 56.18 6.62 -13.59
N GLU A 247 56.35 5.40 -13.06
CA GLU A 247 56.47 4.99 -11.63
C GLU A 247 55.28 5.34 -10.66
N THR A 248 54.85 4.56 -9.65
CA THR A 248 55.39 3.41 -8.89
C THR A 248 54.31 2.90 -7.91
N MET A 249 54.30 1.57 -7.71
CA MET A 249 53.99 0.74 -6.52
C MET A 249 52.85 1.10 -5.53
N ALA A 250 51.85 0.22 -5.47
CA ALA A 250 51.58 -0.68 -4.32
C ALA A 250 50.78 -1.89 -4.82
#